data_AF-A0AAV1X745-F1
#
_entry.id   AF-A0AAV1X745-F1
#
_cell.length_a   1.000
_cell.length_b   1.000
_cell.length_c   1.000
_cell.angle_alpha   90.00
_cell.angle_beta   90.00
_cell.angle_gamma   90.00
#
_symmetry.space_group_name_H-M   'P 1'
#
loop_
_entity.id
_entity.type
_entity.pdbx_description
1 polymer ?
#
loop_
_entity_poly.entity_id
_entity_poly.type
_entity_poly.pdbx_seq_one_letter_code
_entity_poly.pdbx_strand_id
1 'polypeptide(L)' 'MEGLGIRPHIFVVAMVGDVFKELGMLDKYEKLHMKYPPTSWECRFIKGKRVRIQVQSLLNRVNNYKERDENIEIRTRY' A
#
# COMPACT_ATOMS: atom_id res chain seq x y z
N MET A 1 19.26 -7.63 9.48
CA MET A 1 17.82 -7.28 9.44
C MET A 1 16.91 -8.44 9.05
N GLU A 2 17.32 -9.47 8.30
CA GLU A 2 16.48 -10.67 8.04
C GLU A 2 16.55 -11.77 9.13
N GLY A 3 17.54 -11.73 10.03
CA GLY A 3 17.73 -12.74 11.09
C GLY A 3 16.98 -12.51 12.40
N LEU A 4 16.09 -11.51 12.49
CA LEU A 4 15.39 -11.16 13.76
C LEU A 4 13.90 -11.51 13.78
N GLY A 5 13.33 -12.04 12.69
CA GLY A 5 11.90 -12.40 12.62
C GLY A 5 10.92 -11.23 12.76
N ILE A 6 11.41 -9.98 12.74
CA ILE A 6 10.59 -8.78 12.92
C ILE A 6 9.90 -8.44 11.59
N ARG A 7 8.55 -8.40 11.60
CA ARG A 7 7.77 -7.92 10.46
C ARG A 7 7.71 -6.38 10.51
N PRO A 8 8.11 -5.67 9.45
CA PRO A 8 7.99 -4.22 9.39
C PRO A 8 6.52 -3.79 9.44
N HIS A 9 6.27 -2.60 9.98
CA HIS A 9 4.93 -2.04 10.03
C HIS A 9 4.37 -1.85 8.62
N ILE A 10 3.08 -2.11 8.42
CA ILE A 10 2.47 -2.08 7.08
C ILE A 10 2.59 -0.71 6.39
N PHE A 11 2.53 0.39 7.15
CA PHE A 11 2.78 1.74 6.64
C PHE A 11 4.18 1.89 6.02
N VAL A 12 5.20 1.26 6.61
CA VAL A 12 6.58 1.31 6.07
C VAL A 12 6.65 0.55 4.74
N VAL A 13 6.02 -0.62 4.68
CA VAL A 13 5.93 -1.41 3.43
C VAL A 13 5.22 -0.62 2.33
N ALA A 14 4.12 0.07 2.66
CA ALA A 14 3.38 0.90 1.70
C ALA A 14 4.24 2.07 1.18
N MET A 15 4.86 2.85 2.08
CA MET A 15 5.71 3.99 1.69
C MET A 15 6.86 3.56 0.77
N VAL A 16 7.54 2.47 1.10
CA VAL A 16 8.64 1.94 0.26
C VAL A 16 8.11 1.43 -1.08
N GLY A 17 6.92 0.80 -1.09
CA GLY A 17 6.24 0.38 -2.31
C GLY A 17 5.91 1.55 -3.24
N ASP A 18 5.45 2.68 -2.70
CA ASP A 18 5.13 3.87 -3.49
C ASP A 18 6.39 4.47 -4.12
N VAL A 19 7.49 4.56 -3.37
CA VAL A 19 8.80 4.99 -3.91
C VAL A 19 9.28 4.07 -5.03
N PHE A 20 9.08 2.74 -4.91
CA PHE A 20 9.44 1.82 -6.00
C PHE A 20 8.59 2.03 -7.25
N LYS A 21 7.32 2.41 -7.12
CA LYS A 21 6.48 2.75 -8.27
C LYS A 21 6.94 4.05 -8.94
N GLU A 22 7.18 5.10 -8.15
CA GLU A 22 7.63 6.41 -8.67
C GLU A 22 8.96 6.30 -9.42
N LEU A 23 9.86 5.44 -8.96
CA LEU A 23 11.14 5.17 -9.62
C LEU A 23 11.04 4.16 -10.79
N GLY A 24 9.85 3.67 -11.14
CA GLY A 24 9.66 2.65 -12.18
C GLY A 24 10.22 1.26 -11.83
N MET A 25 10.52 1.01 -10.55
CA MET A 25 11.12 -0.23 -10.06
C MET A 25 10.06 -1.31 -9.75
N LEU A 26 9.28 -1.70 -10.76
CA LEU A 26 8.16 -2.63 -10.61
C LEU A 26 8.58 -4.02 -10.08
N ASP A 27 9.75 -4.53 -10.49
CA ASP A 27 10.30 -5.80 -9.97
C ASP A 27 10.50 -5.77 -8.44
N LYS A 28 11.01 -4.64 -7.91
CA LYS A 28 11.19 -4.47 -6.46
C LYS A 28 9.86 -4.31 -5.74
N TYR A 29 8.92 -3.59 -6.35
CA TYR A 29 7.56 -3.46 -5.83
C TYR A 29 6.88 -4.82 -5.68
N GLU A 30 6.97 -5.67 -6.70
CA GLU A 30 6.38 -7.00 -6.71
C GLU A 30 7.03 -7.89 -5.64
N LYS A 31 8.37 -7.94 -5.59
CA LYS A 31 9.12 -8.68 -4.55
C LYS A 31 8.75 -8.24 -3.13
N LEU A 32 8.55 -6.93 -2.92
CA LEU A 32 8.15 -6.38 -1.62
C LEU A 32 6.75 -6.86 -1.20
N HIS A 33 5.78 -6.83 -2.13
CA HIS A 33 4.40 -7.21 -1.84
C HIS A 33 4.19 -8.72 -1.77
N MET A 34 5.01 -9.52 -2.46
CA MET A 34 5.05 -10.97 -2.28
C MET A 34 5.54 -11.34 -0.88
N LYS A 35 6.56 -10.64 -0.37
CA LYS A 35 7.13 -10.88 0.96
C LYS A 35 6.23 -10.37 2.09
N TYR A 36 5.60 -9.21 1.89
CA TYR A 36 4.74 -8.56 2.86
C TYR A 36 3.37 -8.25 2.22
N PRO A 37 2.52 -9.27 2.04
CA PRO A 37 1.19 -9.03 1.49
C PRO A 37 0.43 -8.06 2.38
N PRO A 38 -0.32 -7.11 1.78
CA PRO A 38 -1.12 -6.16 2.53
C PRO A 38 -2.12 -6.92 3.40
N THR A 39 -2.09 -6.62 4.69
CA THR A 39 -2.97 -7.25 5.68
C THR A 39 -4.41 -6.87 5.40
N SER A 40 -5.23 -7.86 5.11
CA SER A 40 -6.66 -7.68 4.86
C SER A 40 -7.50 -7.55 6.13
N TRP A 41 -6.97 -7.84 7.32
CA TRP A 41 -7.72 -7.88 8.58
C TRP A 41 -6.98 -7.19 9.73
N GLU A 42 -7.63 -6.25 10.40
CA GLU A 42 -7.11 -5.59 11.60
C GLU A 42 -8.07 -5.84 12.78
N CYS A 43 -7.53 -6.28 13.92
CA CYS A 43 -8.30 -6.39 15.14
C CYS A 43 -8.37 -5.02 15.80
N ARG A 44 -9.56 -4.43 15.90
CA ARG A 44 -9.79 -3.18 16.64
C ARG A 44 -10.72 -3.40 17.82
N PHE A 45 -10.58 -2.55 18.83
CA PHE A 45 -11.52 -2.48 19.93
C PHE A 45 -12.52 -1.36 19.63
N ILE A 46 -13.77 -1.74 19.35
CA ILE A 46 -14.86 -0.78 19.18
C ILE A 46 -15.79 -0.95 20.37
N LYS A 47 -15.96 0.13 21.15
CA LYS A 47 -16.87 0.18 22.30
C LYS A 47 -16.67 -1.00 23.28
N GLY A 48 -15.42 -1.32 23.60
CA GLY A 48 -15.07 -2.40 24.55
C GLY A 48 -15.17 -3.83 24.00
N LYS A 49 -15.58 -4.02 22.73
CA LYS A 49 -15.62 -5.34 22.06
C LYS A 49 -14.48 -5.48 21.05
N ARG A 50 -13.88 -6.67 20.97
CA ARG A 50 -12.89 -7.02 19.93
C ARG A 50 -13.60 -7.35 18.63
N VAL A 51 -13.29 -6.59 17.57
CA VAL A 51 -13.87 -6.78 16.24
C VAL A 51 -12.73 -6.96 15.23
N ARG A 52 -12.84 -7.98 14.38
CA ARG A 52 -11.99 -8.12 13.18
C ARG A 52 -12.60 -7.30 12.07
N ILE A 53 -11.90 -6.27 11.63
CA ILE A 53 -12.35 -5.39 10.56
C ILE A 53 -11.52 -5.72 9.35
N GLN A 54 -12.18 -5.96 8.21
CA GLN A 54 -11.50 -6.09 6.94
C GLN A 54 -10.98 -4.71 6.53
N VAL A 55 -9.66 -4.53 6.50
CA VAL A 55 -9.05 -3.25 6.11
C VAL A 55 -9.08 -3.17 4.59
N GLN A 56 -10.24 -2.83 4.03
CA GLN A 56 -10.39 -2.71 2.58
C GLN A 56 -9.91 -1.35 2.02
N SER A 57 -9.32 -0.45 2.82
CA SER A 57 -9.23 0.97 2.42
C SER A 57 -7.89 1.68 2.58
N LEU A 58 -6.73 1.00 2.55
CA LEU A 58 -5.46 1.69 2.23
C LEU A 58 -5.13 1.64 0.74
N LEU A 59 -5.70 0.70 -0.02
CA LEU A 59 -5.53 0.64 -1.48
C LEU A 59 -6.27 1.80 -2.19
N ASN A 60 -7.34 2.32 -1.60
CA ASN A 60 -8.05 3.51 -2.11
C ASN A 60 -7.27 4.82 -1.99
N ARG A 61 -6.16 4.88 -1.23
CA ARG A 61 -5.25 6.05 -1.28
C ARG A 61 -4.32 6.01 -2.49
N VAL A 62 -3.98 4.81 -2.98
CA VAL A 62 -3.05 4.59 -4.09
C VAL A 62 -3.73 4.82 -5.45
N ASN A 63 -5.04 4.59 -5.55
CA ASN A 63 -5.79 4.81 -6.81
C ASN A 63 -5.98 6.29 -7.18
N ASN A 64 -5.76 7.23 -6.25
CA ASN A 64 -5.88 8.67 -6.51
C ASN A 64 -4.71 9.29 -7.30
N TYR A 65 -3.66 8.52 -7.63
CA TYR A 65 -2.54 9.00 -8.46
C TYR A 65 -2.73 8.68 -9.94
N LYS A 66 -3.36 7.53 -10.28
CA LYS A 66 -3.66 7.18 -11.67
C LYS A 66 -4.67 8.14 -12.29
N GLU A 67 -5.68 8.56 -11.52
CA GLU A 67 -6.67 9.54 -11.98
C GLU A 67 -6.04 10.93 -12.25
N ARG A 68 -4.92 11.29 -11.62
CA ARG A 68 -4.24 12.57 -11.90
C ARG A 68 -3.41 12.52 -13.16
N ASP A 69 -2.61 11.46 -13.37
CA ASP A 69 -1.76 11.34 -14.55
C ASP A 69 -2.59 11.22 -15.84
N GLU A 70 -3.69 10.46 -15.82
CA GLU A 70 -4.62 10.38 -16.95
C GLU A 70 -5.29 11.74 -17.23
N ASN A 71 -5.69 12.49 -16.20
CA ASN A 71 -6.24 13.85 -16.38
C ASN A 71 -5.20 14.89 -16.85
N ILE A 72 -3.91 14.74 -16.50
CA ILE A 72 -2.82 15.60 -16.97
C ILE A 72 -2.51 15.32 -18.44
N GLU A 73 -2.48 14.05 -18.87
CA GLU A 73 -2.33 13.67 -20.28
C GLU A 73 -3.49 14.16 -21.14
N ILE A 74 -4.74 14.02 -20.67
CA ILE A 74 -5.92 14.50 -21.40
C ILE A 74 -5.88 16.03 -21.57
N ARG A 75 -5.38 16.76 -20.57
CA ARG A 75 -5.33 18.22 -20.55
C ARG A 75 -4.21 18.81 -21.43
N THR A 76 -3.18 18.05 -21.77
CA THR A 76 -2.04 18.50 -22.60
C THR A 76 -2.20 18.16 -24.09
N ARG A 77 -3.26 17.43 -24.48
CA ARG A 77 -3.53 16.98 -25.85
C ARG A 77 -4.46 17.89 -26.68
N TYR A 78 -4.74 19.12 -26.25
CA TYR A 78 -5.52 20.12 -27.00
C TYR A 78 -4.73 21.40 -27.23
#